data_AF-A0A349Z9C8-F1
#
_entry.id   AF-A0A349Z9C8-F1
#
_cell.length_a   1.000
_cell.length_b   1.000
_cell.length_c   1.000
_cell.angle_alpha   90.00
_cell.angle_beta   90.00
_cell.angle_gamma   90.00
#
_symmetry.space_group_name_H-M   'P 1'
#
loop_
_entity.id
_entity.type
_entity.pdbx_description
1 polymer ?
#
loop_
_entity_poly.entity_id
_entity_poly.type
_entity_poly.pdbx_seq_one_letter_code
_entity_poly.pdbx_strand_id
1 'polypeptide(L)'
;MKKLTLKDVAKQLGVSTATISNAFNRPDQLSANKRTEILEACKEIGYTGPNRAAQILRKGQSNIVALVLADSLDYMVTDPVANTF
;
A
#
# COMPACT_ATOMS: atom_id res chain seq x y z
N MET A 1 -20.78 3.71 7.23
CA MET A 1 -19.76 4.35 8.08
C MET A 1 -18.84 5.20 7.21
N LYS A 2 -18.57 6.45 7.61
CA LYS A 2 -17.69 7.38 6.88
C LYS A 2 -16.25 6.85 6.96
N LYS A 3 -15.65 6.49 5.83
CA LYS A 3 -14.23 6.09 5.77
C LYS A 3 -13.38 7.31 6.08
N LEU A 4 -12.48 7.19 7.05
CA LEU A 4 -11.54 8.26 7.40
C LEU A 4 -10.61 8.49 6.21
N THR A 5 -10.58 9.73 5.70
CA THR A 5 -9.75 10.07 4.54
C THR A 5 -8.39 10.58 4.98
N LEU A 6 -7.43 10.55 4.06
CA LEU A 6 -6.07 11.09 4.30
C LEU A 6 -6.11 12.59 4.71
N LYS A 7 -7.09 13.35 4.20
CA LYS A 7 -7.30 14.76 4.57
C LYS A 7 -7.79 14.92 6.00
N ASP A 8 -8.72 14.07 6.44
CA ASP A 8 -9.27 14.11 7.80
C ASP A 8 -8.17 13.80 8.82
N VAL A 9 -7.38 12.75 8.54
CA VAL A 9 -6.23 12.33 9.37
C VAL A 9 -5.18 13.41 9.46
N ALA A 10 -4.80 14.02 8.33
CA ALA A 10 -3.83 15.11 8.31
C ALA A 10 -4.28 16.31 9.15
N LYS A 11 -5.58 16.67 9.07
CA LYS A 11 -6.16 17.76 9.86
C LYS A 11 -6.15 17.44 11.36
N GLN A 12 -6.43 16.19 11.73
CA GLN A 12 -6.48 15.77 13.12
C GLN A 12 -5.09 15.69 13.77
N LEU A 13 -4.07 15.30 12.99
CA LEU A 13 -2.67 15.23 13.43
C LEU A 13 -1.91 16.56 13.29
N GLY A 14 -2.53 17.60 12.71
CA GLY A 14 -1.88 18.90 12.50
C GLY A 14 -0.72 18.87 11.51
N VAL A 15 -0.67 17.87 10.63
CA VAL A 15 0.40 17.68 9.64
C VAL A 15 -0.12 17.83 8.21
N SER A 16 0.79 17.98 7.25
CA SER A 16 0.39 18.03 5.85
C SER A 16 -0.06 16.65 5.35
N THR A 17 -0.95 16.64 4.35
CA THR A 17 -1.32 15.41 3.64
C THR A 17 -0.11 14.70 3.02
N ALA A 18 0.89 15.47 2.57
CA ALA A 18 2.15 14.92 2.07
C ALA A 18 2.92 14.17 3.16
N THR A 19 2.93 14.68 4.39
CA THR A 19 3.60 14.05 5.54
C THR A 19 2.98 12.69 5.87
N ILE A 20 1.65 12.60 5.94
CA ILE A 20 0.95 11.32 6.11
C ILE A 20 1.27 10.40 4.93
N SER A 21 1.14 10.89 3.70
CA SER A 21 1.44 10.10 2.51
C SER A 21 2.87 9.56 2.51
N ASN A 22 3.85 10.35 2.94
CA ASN A 22 5.25 9.94 3.01
C ASN A 22 5.46 8.91 4.13
N ALA A 23 4.82 9.06 5.29
CA ALA A 23 4.89 8.06 6.36
C ALA A 23 4.47 6.65 5.87
N PHE A 24 3.49 6.56 4.95
CA PHE A 24 3.03 5.30 4.36
C PHE A 24 3.77 4.87 3.08
N ASN A 25 4.10 5.80 2.17
CA ASN A 25 4.60 5.49 0.82
C ASN A 25 6.09 5.78 0.60
N ARG A 26 6.70 6.67 1.40
CA ARG A 26 8.10 7.13 1.29
C ARG A 26 8.71 7.29 2.68
N PRO A 27 8.93 6.18 3.41
CA PRO A 27 9.39 6.21 4.80
C PRO A 27 10.78 6.85 4.96
N ASP A 28 11.58 6.84 3.90
CA ASP A 28 12.89 7.48 3.76
C ASP A 28 12.86 9.00 3.85
N GLN A 29 11.71 9.64 3.58
CA GLN A 29 11.57 11.10 3.65
C GLN A 29 11.21 11.63 5.03
N LEU A 30 11.08 10.77 6.04
CA LEU A 30 10.80 11.14 7.43
C LEU A 30 11.87 10.57 8.37
N SER A 31 12.13 11.29 9.46
CA SER A 31 12.90 10.70 10.56
C SER A 31 12.13 9.52 11.15
N ALA A 32 12.86 8.47 11.55
CA ALA A 32 12.27 7.25 12.10
C ALA A 32 11.32 7.55 13.28
N ASN A 33 11.72 8.43 14.20
CA ASN A 33 10.90 8.82 15.35
C ASN A 33 9.56 9.44 14.93
N LYS A 34 9.58 10.44 14.03
CA LYS A 34 8.35 11.11 13.55
C LYS A 34 7.46 10.15 12.78
N ARG A 35 8.05 9.23 12.02
CA ARG A 35 7.30 8.21 11.30
C ARG A 35 6.56 7.30 12.26
N THR A 36 7.22 6.81 13.32
CA THR A 36 6.60 5.92 14.30
C THR A 36 5.45 6.63 15.01
N GLU A 37 5.67 7.85 15.48
CA GLU A 37 4.63 8.68 16.13
C GLU A 37 3.40 8.88 15.23
N ILE A 38 3.61 9.20 13.95
CA ILE A 38 2.51 9.37 12.99
C ILE A 38 1.77 8.05 12.76
N LEU A 39 2.49 6.93 12.62
CA LEU A 39 1.88 5.62 12.36
C LEU A 39 1.08 5.12 13.57
N GLU A 40 1.57 5.33 14.78
CA GLU A 40 0.87 5.02 16.02
C GLU A 40 -0.41 5.85 16.14
N ALA A 41 -0.29 7.16 15.98
CA ALA A 41 -1.46 8.04 16.07
C ALA A 41 -2.48 7.76 14.95
N CYS A 42 -2.03 7.38 13.74
CA CYS A 42 -2.91 6.89 12.67
C CYS A 42 -3.64 5.59 13.05
N LYS A 43 -2.97 4.69 13.78
CA LYS A 43 -3.55 3.43 14.23
C LYS A 43 -4.62 3.66 15.30
N GLU A 44 -4.39 4.58 16.22
CA GLU A 44 -5.35 4.95 17.28
C GLU A 44 -6.67 5.48 16.73
N ILE A 45 -6.60 6.32 15.68
CA ILE A 45 -7.78 6.87 14.99
C ILE A 45 -8.39 5.89 13.95
N GLY A 46 -7.85 4.67 13.82
CA GLY A 46 -8.37 3.65 12.91
C GLY A 46 -8.04 3.89 11.43
N TYR A 47 -7.00 4.68 11.13
CA TYR A 47 -6.50 4.88 9.77
C TYR A 47 -5.36 3.92 9.42
N THR A 48 -5.64 2.97 8.55
CA THR A 48 -4.64 1.98 8.08
C THR A 48 -3.85 2.43 6.85
N GLY A 49 -4.03 3.67 6.40
CA GLY A 49 -3.30 4.24 5.27
C GLY A 49 -4.15 4.49 4.01
N PRO A 50 -3.54 5.03 2.95
CA PRO A 50 -4.24 5.35 1.71
C PRO A 50 -4.73 4.09 0.99
N ASN A 51 -5.97 4.15 0.47
CA ASN A 51 -6.55 3.04 -0.27
C ASN A 51 -5.80 2.80 -1.59
N ARG A 52 -5.04 1.69 -1.65
CA ARG A 52 -4.28 1.30 -2.85
C ARG A 52 -5.15 1.12 -4.09
N ALA A 53 -6.34 0.55 -3.96
CA ALA A 53 -7.25 0.37 -5.11
C ALA A 53 -7.68 1.72 -5.70
N ALA A 54 -8.01 2.69 -4.84
CA ALA A 54 -8.33 4.05 -5.28
C ALA A 54 -7.11 4.75 -5.91
N GLN A 55 -5.91 4.48 -5.40
CA GLN A 55 -4.66 5.03 -5.92
C GLN A 55 -4.32 4.47 -7.31
N ILE A 56 -4.52 3.17 -7.51
CA ILE A 56 -4.38 2.49 -8.81
C ILE A 56 -5.39 3.06 -9.80
N LEU A 57 -6.66 3.15 -9.42
CA LEU A 57 -7.72 3.69 -10.26
C LEU A 57 -7.41 5.13 -10.70
N ARG A 58 -6.95 5.99 -9.77
CA ARG A 58 -6.55 7.36 -10.09
C ARG A 58 -5.33 7.42 -11.02
N LYS A 59 -4.38 6.51 -10.86
CA LYS A 59 -3.19 6.43 -11.72
C LYS A 59 -3.50 5.91 -13.13
N GLY A 60 -4.60 5.18 -13.30
CA GLY A 60 -4.95 4.52 -14.57
C GLY A 60 -4.03 3.36 -14.95
N GLN A 61 -3.08 3.00 -14.09
CA GLN A 61 -2.10 1.94 -14.32
C GLN A 61 -1.86 1.18 -13.01
N SER A 62 -1.74 -0.14 -13.13
CA SER A 62 -1.40 -1.05 -12.04
C SER A 62 -0.13 -1.81 -12.39
N ASN A 63 0.83 -1.88 -11.47
CA ASN A 63 2.00 -2.75 -11.59
C ASN A 63 1.66 -4.19 -11.17
N ILE A 64 0.50 -4.70 -11.60
CA ILE A 64 0.02 -6.05 -11.27
C ILE A 64 0.31 -6.93 -12.49
N VAL A 65 1.06 -8.02 -12.28
CA VAL A 65 1.23 -9.08 -13.27
C VAL A 65 0.21 -10.17 -12.97
N ALA A 66 -0.73 -10.39 -13.88
CA ALA A 66 -1.71 -11.47 -13.77
C ALA A 66 -1.17 -12.69 -14.51
N LEU A 67 -1.07 -13.82 -13.80
CA LEU A 67 -0.70 -15.11 -14.36
C LEU A 67 -1.96 -15.95 -14.50
N VAL A 68 -2.27 -16.36 -15.73
CA VAL A 68 -3.39 -17.27 -16.02
C VAL A 68 -2.78 -18.61 -16.40
N LEU A 69 -3.02 -19.61 -15.56
CA LEU A 69 -2.51 -20.97 -15.75
C LEU A 69 -3.66 -21.87 -16.20
N ALA A 70 -3.36 -22.80 -17.10
CA ALA A 70 -4.33 -23.80 -17.56
C ALA A 70 -4.56 -24.91 -16.52
N ASP A 71 -3.57 -25.12 -15.64
CA ASP A 71 -3.58 -26.15 -14.60
C ASP A 71 -2.94 -25.60 -13.31
N SER A 72 -2.88 -26.43 -12.27
CA SER A 72 -2.30 -26.10 -10.97
C SER A 72 -0.84 -25.67 -11.06
N LEU A 73 -0.46 -24.69 -10.22
CA LEU A 73 0.89 -24.14 -10.13
C LEU A 73 1.93 -25.25 -9.88
N ASP A 74 1.61 -26.20 -9.00
CA ASP A 74 2.50 -27.32 -8.65
C ASP A 74 2.85 -28.17 -9.87
N TYR A 75 1.87 -28.50 -10.72
CA TYR A 75 2.08 -29.29 -11.93
C TYR A 75 2.97 -28.55 -12.95
N MET A 76 2.74 -27.25 -13.16
CA MET A 76 3.51 -26.47 -14.13
C MET A 76 4.95 -26.16 -13.68
N VAL A 77 5.21 -26.11 -12.38
CA VAL A 77 6.56 -25.88 -11.83
C VAL A 77 7.37 -27.18 -11.72
N THR A 78 6.71 -28.34 -11.56
CA THR A 78 7.38 -29.64 -11.47
C THR A 78 7.58 -30.36 -12.79
N ASP A 79 6.98 -29.87 -13.89
CA ASP A 79 7.21 -30.41 -15.23
C ASP A 79 8.70 -30.24 -15.63
N PRO A 80 9.46 -31.34 -15.78
CA PRO A 80 10.87 -31.30 -16.14
C PRO A 80 11.12 -30.63 -17.51
N VAL A 81 10.13 -30.67 -18.42
CA VAL A 81 10.23 -30.08 -19.76
C VAL A 81 10.00 -28.56 -19.71
N ALA A 82 9.15 -28.08 -18.80
CA ALA A 82 8.87 -26.64 -18.63
C ALA A 82 10.02 -25.88 -17.93
N ASN A 83 10.84 -26.57 -17.14
CA ASN A 83 11.94 -25.98 -16.37
C ASN A 83 13.28 -25.91 -17.13
N THR A 84 13.29 -26.18 -18.45
CA THR A 84 14.51 -26.24 -19.29
C THR A 84 14.64 -25.03 -20.23
N PHE A 85 14.40 -23.82 -19.73
CA PHE A 85 14.70 -22.56 -20.44
C PHE A 85 15.68 -21.69 -19.63
#